data_AF-A0A193BVH8-F1
#
_entry.id   AF-A0A193BVH8-F1
#
_cell.length_a   1.000
_cell.length_b   1.000
_cell.length_c   1.000
_cell.angle_alpha   90.00
_cell.angle_beta   90.00
_cell.angle_gamma   90.00
#
_symmetry.space_group_name_H-M   'P 1'
#
loop_
_entity.id
_entity.type
_entity.pdbx_description
1 polymer ?
#
loop_
_entity_poly.entity_id
_entity_poly.type
_entity_poly.pdbx_seq_one_letter_code
_entity_poly.pdbx_strand_id
1 'polypeptide(L)'
;MTDDRFDHCLVCEKPSTRYGCSDCRNRVGQMLRDLELYTTEFLPLMTQPARGQTGRMSPGYGSRSPARDDVLTALDPRSRPGDVDEDGEAILRSPDDAGSWPRSLTSSAVTIAKWIAEERDELRPRSFGGALDYIRNLLWWLAGRSDFDELFDDVAELHRQARELSGDRPQKPLGECLNVTCDGTVRWGGPGKPAQCGVCRRTYDGLDWVRLAVANNLEVA
;
A
#
# COMPACT_ATOMS: atom_id res chain seq x y z
N MET A 1 -32.88 -18.13 -13.23
CA MET A 1 -31.91 -17.20 -13.83
C MET A 1 -30.56 -17.88 -13.76
N THR A 2 -30.19 -18.53 -14.85
CA THR A 2 -28.95 -19.30 -15.02
C THR A 2 -28.19 -18.69 -16.19
N ASP A 3 -26.87 -18.78 -16.11
CA ASP A 3 -25.86 -18.38 -17.09
C ASP A 3 -25.55 -16.89 -17.18
N ASP A 4 -24.63 -16.46 -16.32
CA ASP A 4 -23.46 -15.72 -16.80
C ASP A 4 -22.24 -16.61 -16.55
N ARG A 5 -21.59 -17.02 -17.64
CA ARG A 5 -20.33 -17.75 -17.59
C ARG A 5 -19.27 -16.82 -17.02
N PHE A 6 -18.96 -16.98 -15.73
CA PHE A 6 -17.79 -16.35 -15.14
C PHE A 6 -16.54 -17.12 -15.61
N ASP A 7 -16.19 -16.91 -16.87
CA ASP A 7 -14.94 -17.41 -17.44
C ASP A 7 -13.76 -16.50 -17.08
N HIS A 8 -14.01 -15.35 -16.43
CA HIS A 8 -13.02 -14.30 -16.20
C HIS A 8 -12.94 -13.86 -14.73
N CYS A 9 -11.73 -13.50 -14.29
CA CYS A 9 -11.49 -12.92 -12.98
C CYS A 9 -11.94 -11.45 -12.93
N LEU A 10 -12.68 -11.06 -11.89
CA LEU A 10 -13.17 -9.68 -11.71
C LEU A 10 -12.05 -8.64 -11.62
N VAL A 11 -10.88 -9.02 -11.12
CA VAL A 11 -9.75 -8.09 -10.87
C VAL A 11 -8.86 -7.88 -12.10
N CYS A 12 -8.70 -8.91 -12.94
CA CYS A 12 -7.69 -8.88 -14.01
C CYS A 12 -8.17 -9.40 -15.36
N GLU A 13 -9.46 -9.75 -15.47
CA GLU A 13 -10.14 -10.22 -16.68
C GLU A 13 -9.55 -11.51 -17.31
N LYS A 14 -8.53 -12.11 -16.70
CA LYS A 14 -7.94 -13.38 -17.15
C LYS A 14 -8.90 -14.56 -16.92
N PRO A 15 -8.73 -15.65 -17.70
CA PRO A 15 -9.47 -16.87 -17.48
C PRO A 15 -9.41 -17.37 -16.03
N SER A 16 -10.57 -17.69 -15.46
CA SER A 16 -10.70 -18.07 -14.06
C SER A 16 -11.80 -19.12 -13.87
N THR A 17 -11.68 -19.93 -12.82
CA THR A 17 -12.72 -20.91 -12.46
C THR A 17 -13.90 -20.29 -11.71
N ARG A 18 -13.71 -19.09 -11.14
CA ARG A 18 -14.70 -18.28 -10.41
C ARG A 18 -14.32 -16.78 -10.50
N TYR A 19 -14.84 -15.95 -9.60
CA TYR A 19 -14.58 -14.50 -9.54
C TYR A 19 -13.11 -14.11 -9.34
N GLY A 20 -12.31 -14.90 -8.60
CA GLY A 20 -10.88 -14.65 -8.39
C GLY A 20 -9.96 -15.72 -9.00
N CYS A 21 -9.00 -15.33 -9.84
CA CYS A 21 -7.98 -16.24 -10.35
C CYS A 21 -6.87 -16.53 -9.32
N SER A 22 -6.06 -17.57 -9.58
CA SER A 22 -4.93 -17.92 -8.71
C SER A 22 -3.91 -16.80 -8.56
N ASP A 23 -3.66 -16.02 -9.61
CA ASP A 23 -2.69 -14.92 -9.60
C ASP A 23 -3.15 -13.81 -8.66
N CYS A 24 -4.40 -13.35 -8.80
CA CYS A 24 -4.96 -12.31 -7.95
C CYS A 24 -5.06 -12.76 -6.49
N ARG A 25 -5.46 -14.01 -6.25
CA ARG A 25 -5.46 -14.60 -4.91
C ARG A 25 -4.06 -14.60 -4.28
N ASN A 26 -3.06 -15.05 -5.02
CA ASN A 26 -1.66 -15.05 -4.55
C ASN A 26 -1.16 -13.62 -4.30
N ARG A 27 -1.58 -12.67 -5.13
CA ARG A 27 -1.26 -11.25 -4.95
C ARG A 27 -1.87 -10.68 -3.67
N VAL A 28 -3.14 -10.97 -3.36
CA VAL A 28 -3.75 -10.59 -2.06
C VAL A 28 -2.98 -11.23 -0.91
N GLY A 29 -2.65 -12.52 -1.01
CA GLY A 29 -1.84 -13.21 0.00
C GLY A 29 -0.47 -12.56 0.23
N GLN A 30 0.19 -12.10 -0.84
CA GLN A 30 1.44 -11.36 -0.73
C GLN A 30 1.24 -9.98 -0.09
N MET A 31 0.23 -9.22 -0.52
CA MET A 31 -0.07 -7.90 0.04
C MET A 31 -0.37 -7.98 1.54
N LEU A 32 -1.08 -9.00 2.00
CA LEU A 32 -1.35 -9.21 3.43
C LEU A 32 -0.08 -9.54 4.23
N ARG A 33 0.86 -10.32 3.67
CA ARG A 33 2.16 -10.61 4.31
C ARG A 33 3.04 -9.37 4.39
N ASP A 34 3.09 -8.62 3.30
CA ASP A 34 3.84 -7.36 3.26
C ASP A 34 3.24 -6.35 4.24
N LEU A 35 1.90 -6.27 4.31
CA LEU A 35 1.21 -5.40 5.27
C LEU A 35 1.58 -5.75 6.71
N GLU A 36 1.58 -7.04 7.06
CA GLU A 36 2.05 -7.52 8.37
C GLU A 36 3.46 -7.02 8.66
N LEU A 37 4.38 -7.21 7.71
CA LEU A 37 5.78 -6.80 7.81
C LEU A 37 5.93 -5.28 7.97
N TYR A 38 5.24 -4.47 7.16
CA TYR A 38 5.30 -3.02 7.28
C TYR A 38 4.79 -2.55 8.64
N THR A 39 3.65 -3.06 9.08
CA THR A 39 2.99 -2.63 10.32
C THR A 39 3.73 -3.08 11.57
N THR A 40 4.37 -4.25 11.57
CA THR A 40 5.05 -4.81 12.75
C THR A 40 6.52 -4.44 12.86
N GLU A 41 7.25 -4.40 11.75
CA GLU A 41 8.71 -4.22 11.76
C GLU A 41 9.14 -2.82 11.30
N PHE A 42 8.56 -2.29 10.22
CA PHE A 42 9.07 -1.06 9.60
C PHE A 42 8.49 0.22 10.19
N LEU A 43 7.16 0.36 10.18
CA LEU A 43 6.48 1.58 10.59
C LEU A 43 6.75 1.96 12.05
N PRO A 44 6.82 1.03 13.02
CA PRO A 44 7.19 1.38 14.40
C PRO A 44 8.55 2.06 14.51
N LEU A 45 9.53 1.68 13.67
CA LEU A 45 10.85 2.32 13.64
C LEU A 45 10.81 3.75 13.06
N MET A 46 9.78 4.06 12.27
CA MET A 46 9.58 5.39 11.67
C MET A 46 8.80 6.36 12.54
N THR A 47 8.36 5.93 13.73
CA THR A 47 7.72 6.80 14.73
C THR A 47 8.73 7.72 15.43
N GLN A 48 10.02 7.38 15.38
CA GLN A 48 11.10 8.18 15.97
C GLN A 48 11.26 9.51 15.22
N PRO A 49 11.64 10.59 15.92
CA PRO A 49 11.79 11.90 15.30
C PRO A 49 12.75 11.85 14.11
N ALA A 50 12.26 12.31 12.94
CA ALA A 50 13.15 12.81 11.91
C ALA A 50 14.00 13.89 12.59
N ARG A 51 15.31 13.65 12.76
CA ARG A 51 16.23 14.53 13.50
C ARG A 51 15.87 16.00 13.26
N GLY A 52 15.57 16.70 14.34
CA GLY A 52 14.94 18.01 14.32
C GLY A 52 15.64 18.98 13.37
N GLN A 53 14.85 19.88 12.78
CA GLN A 53 15.34 21.00 11.96
C GLN A 53 16.60 21.59 12.60
N THR A 54 17.66 21.71 11.80
CA THR A 54 18.85 22.50 12.12
C THR A 54 18.52 23.99 12.06
N GLY A 55 17.53 24.42 12.85
CA GLY A 55 17.15 25.81 13.06
C GLY A 55 17.61 26.26 14.45
N ARG A 56 17.75 27.59 14.63
CA ARG A 56 18.23 28.26 15.85
C ARG A 56 17.37 28.08 17.12
N MET A 57 16.46 27.11 17.13
CA MET A 57 15.57 26.81 18.25
C MET A 57 15.88 25.43 18.81
N SER A 58 15.69 25.26 20.12
CA SER A 58 15.83 23.97 20.78
C SER A 58 15.00 22.90 20.04
N PRO A 59 15.56 21.69 19.79
CA PRO A 59 14.82 20.61 19.18
C PRO A 59 13.50 20.36 19.94
N GLY A 60 12.37 20.39 19.24
CA GLY A 60 11.04 20.13 19.82
C GLY A 60 10.16 21.36 20.14
N TYR A 61 10.57 22.59 19.81
CA TYR A 61 9.79 23.81 20.06
C TYR A 61 9.07 24.39 18.81
N GLY A 62 8.90 23.59 17.75
CA GLY A 62 7.99 23.92 16.66
C GLY A 62 6.57 23.45 16.96
N SER A 63 5.54 24.06 16.37
CA SER A 63 4.13 23.65 16.49
C SER A 63 3.80 22.30 15.83
N ARG A 64 4.81 21.49 15.50
CA ARG A 64 4.66 20.15 14.92
C ARG A 64 5.15 19.11 15.92
N SER A 65 4.41 18.01 16.01
CA SER A 65 4.78 16.84 16.81
C SER A 65 6.21 16.41 16.50
N PRO A 66 7.00 15.99 17.51
CA PRO A 66 8.30 15.39 17.26
C PRO A 66 8.18 14.03 16.56
N ALA A 67 7.01 13.41 16.53
CA ALA A 67 6.77 12.13 15.86
C ALA A 67 6.11 12.31 14.49
N ARG A 68 6.16 11.25 13.69
CA ARG A 68 5.42 11.15 12.42
C ARG A 68 3.95 10.81 12.70
N ASP A 69 3.12 11.85 12.84
CA ASP A 69 1.70 11.73 13.21
C ASP A 69 0.88 10.90 12.20
N ASP A 70 1.27 10.90 10.92
CA ASP A 70 0.71 10.06 9.86
C ASP A 70 0.91 8.57 10.15
N VAL A 71 2.12 8.20 10.56
CA VAL A 71 2.47 6.81 10.92
C VAL A 71 1.78 6.39 12.21
N LEU A 72 1.77 7.27 13.23
CA LEU A 72 1.08 7.00 14.49
C LEU A 72 -0.41 6.76 14.29
N THR A 73 -1.05 7.62 13.48
CA THR A 73 -2.47 7.49 13.12
C THR A 73 -2.77 6.19 12.37
N ALA A 74 -1.88 5.80 11.44
CA ALA A 74 -2.04 4.57 10.68
C ALA A 74 -1.91 3.30 11.55
N LEU A 75 -1.04 3.34 12.57
CA LEU A 75 -0.80 2.20 13.49
C LEU A 75 -1.84 2.10 14.60
N ASP A 76 -2.26 3.23 15.17
CA ASP A 76 -3.25 3.29 16.25
C ASP A 76 -4.33 4.34 15.92
N PRO A 77 -5.59 3.91 15.66
CA PRO A 77 -6.69 4.84 15.35
C PRO A 77 -6.98 5.81 16.50
N ARG A 78 -6.60 5.49 17.75
CA ARG A 78 -6.80 6.35 18.93
C ARG A 78 -5.84 7.54 18.96
N SER A 79 -4.78 7.50 18.14
CA SER A 79 -3.81 8.59 18.02
C SER A 79 -4.32 9.72 17.10
N ARG A 80 -5.51 9.57 16.50
CA ARG A 80 -6.09 10.62 15.68
C ARG A 80 -6.42 11.85 16.53
N PRO A 81 -5.87 13.04 16.22
CA PRO A 81 -6.48 14.26 16.70
C PRO A 81 -7.91 14.31 16.14
N GLY A 82 -8.89 14.68 16.97
CA GLY A 82 -10.28 14.78 16.53
C GLY A 82 -10.38 15.68 15.30
N ASP A 83 -11.26 15.32 14.36
CA ASP A 83 -11.67 16.25 13.30
C ASP A 83 -12.24 17.50 13.98
N VAL A 84 -12.00 18.69 13.44
CA VAL A 84 -12.68 19.91 13.90
C VAL A 84 -13.72 20.30 12.86
N ASP A 85 -14.90 20.70 13.29
CA ASP A 85 -15.90 21.26 12.38
C ASP A 85 -15.49 22.64 11.85
N GLU A 86 -16.33 23.24 11.00
CA GLU A 86 -16.09 24.57 10.43
C GLU A 86 -15.93 25.66 11.50
N ASP A 87 -16.42 25.39 12.72
CA ASP A 87 -16.37 26.28 13.88
C ASP A 87 -15.18 25.97 14.82
N GLY A 88 -14.38 24.94 14.53
CA GLY A 88 -13.20 24.55 15.31
C GLY A 88 -13.47 23.60 16.47
N GLU A 89 -14.67 23.03 16.58
CA GLU A 89 -15.08 22.12 17.65
C GLU A 89 -14.75 20.66 17.30
N ALA A 90 -14.27 19.91 18.29
CA ALA A 90 -13.85 18.53 18.09
C ALA A 90 -15.04 17.59 17.79
N ILE A 91 -15.06 17.02 16.59
CA ILE A 91 -16.04 16.03 16.14
C ILE A 91 -15.56 14.63 16.52
N LEU A 92 -16.40 13.88 17.23
CA LEU A 92 -16.26 12.43 17.42
C LEU A 92 -16.65 11.69 16.13
N ARG A 93 -15.82 11.77 15.08
CA ARG A 93 -16.02 10.98 13.85
C ARG A 93 -15.41 9.59 13.97
N SER A 94 -15.99 8.63 13.25
CA SER A 94 -15.39 7.31 13.11
C SER A 94 -13.99 7.48 12.51
N PRO A 95 -13.00 6.68 12.97
CA PRO A 95 -11.70 6.49 12.35
C PRO A 95 -11.62 6.67 10.83
N ASP A 96 -12.63 6.25 10.07
CA ASP A 96 -12.55 6.21 8.61
C ASP A 96 -13.26 7.38 7.89
N ASP A 97 -13.86 8.33 8.63
CA ASP A 97 -14.64 9.45 8.06
C ASP A 97 -13.85 10.77 7.87
N ALA A 98 -12.61 10.85 8.36
CA ALA A 98 -11.78 12.04 8.22
C ALA A 98 -10.97 11.96 6.91
N GLY A 99 -11.45 12.63 5.85
CA GLY A 99 -10.85 12.57 4.51
C GLY A 99 -9.41 13.08 4.36
N SER A 100 -8.81 13.63 5.42
CA SER A 100 -7.44 14.16 5.46
C SER A 100 -6.42 13.21 6.09
N TRP A 101 -6.85 12.15 6.78
CA TRP A 101 -5.96 11.27 7.55
C TRP A 101 -5.87 9.85 6.94
N PRO A 102 -4.71 9.18 7.06
CA PRO A 102 -4.56 7.80 6.60
C PRO A 102 -5.55 6.86 7.32
N ARG A 103 -6.05 5.83 6.62
CA ARG A 103 -6.89 4.76 7.23
C ARG A 103 -6.05 4.00 8.27
N SER A 104 -6.68 3.48 9.32
CA SER A 104 -5.95 2.70 10.31
C SER A 104 -5.66 1.31 9.74
N LEU A 105 -4.38 1.02 9.45
CA LEU A 105 -3.95 -0.25 8.87
C LEU A 105 -4.36 -1.44 9.74
N THR A 106 -4.23 -1.27 11.06
CA THR A 106 -4.56 -2.30 12.04
C THR A 106 -6.07 -2.51 12.16
N SER A 107 -6.83 -1.42 12.27
CA SER A 107 -8.29 -1.51 12.45
C SER A 107 -9.00 -1.97 11.20
N SER A 108 -8.61 -1.48 10.01
CA SER A 108 -9.23 -1.86 8.75
C SER A 108 -9.08 -3.35 8.48
N ALA A 109 -7.88 -3.94 8.70
CA ALA A 109 -7.68 -5.38 8.56
C ALA A 109 -8.55 -6.21 9.53
N VAL A 110 -8.69 -5.74 10.79
CA VAL A 110 -9.56 -6.39 11.77
C VAL A 110 -11.04 -6.27 11.38
N THR A 111 -11.46 -5.13 10.83
CA THR A 111 -12.83 -4.91 10.34
C THR A 111 -13.16 -5.84 9.17
N ILE A 112 -12.27 -5.95 8.18
CA ILE A 112 -12.42 -6.90 7.06
C ILE A 112 -12.58 -8.33 7.60
N ALA A 113 -11.70 -8.74 8.52
CA ALA A 113 -11.77 -10.09 9.08
C ALA A 113 -13.02 -10.34 9.92
N LYS A 114 -13.54 -9.33 10.63
CA LYS A 114 -14.81 -9.42 11.37
C LYS A 114 -16.00 -9.60 10.44
N TRP A 115 -16.05 -8.84 9.36
CA TRP A 115 -17.10 -8.97 8.35
C TRP A 115 -17.10 -10.38 7.75
N ILE A 116 -15.93 -10.91 7.36
CA ILE A 116 -15.79 -12.28 6.87
C ILE A 116 -16.26 -13.31 7.91
N ALA A 117 -15.87 -13.14 9.18
CA ALA A 117 -16.27 -14.05 10.26
C ALA A 117 -17.78 -14.01 10.53
N GLU A 118 -18.42 -12.84 10.44
CA GLU A 118 -19.87 -12.68 10.58
C GLU A 118 -20.62 -13.41 9.48
N GLU A 119 -20.16 -13.31 8.23
CA GLU A 119 -20.79 -14.02 7.10
C GLU A 119 -20.63 -15.54 7.18
N ARG A 120 -19.59 -16.01 7.85
CA ARG A 120 -19.31 -17.44 8.02
C ARG A 120 -19.86 -18.02 9.33
N ASP A 121 -20.47 -17.20 10.18
CA ASP A 121 -20.89 -17.56 11.54
C ASP A 121 -19.72 -18.17 12.37
N GLU A 122 -18.54 -17.56 12.24
CA GLU A 122 -17.30 -18.00 12.89
C GLU A 122 -16.84 -17.02 13.99
N LEU A 123 -15.89 -17.48 14.82
CA LEU A 123 -15.30 -16.65 15.87
C LEU A 123 -14.45 -15.51 15.27
N ARG A 124 -14.77 -14.28 15.66
CA ARG A 124 -14.09 -13.07 15.17
C ARG A 124 -12.64 -12.99 15.68
N PRO A 125 -11.65 -12.74 14.80
CA PRO A 125 -10.29 -12.49 15.25
C PRO A 125 -10.21 -11.19 16.05
N ARG A 126 -9.38 -11.19 17.09
CA ARG A 126 -9.24 -10.07 18.05
C ARG A 126 -7.95 -9.27 17.89
N SER A 127 -6.96 -9.82 17.18
CA SER A 127 -5.67 -9.19 16.96
C SER A 127 -5.45 -8.93 15.47
N PHE A 128 -4.61 -7.96 15.17
CA PHE A 128 -4.22 -7.65 13.80
C PHE A 128 -3.57 -8.85 13.09
N GLY A 129 -2.54 -9.47 13.69
CA GLY A 129 -1.90 -10.66 13.10
C GLY A 129 -2.88 -11.83 12.91
N GLY A 130 -3.76 -12.07 13.89
CA GLY A 130 -4.81 -13.08 13.77
C GLY A 130 -5.84 -12.78 12.67
N ALA A 131 -6.16 -11.50 12.45
CA ALA A 131 -7.03 -11.08 11.35
C ALA A 131 -6.37 -11.33 9.99
N LEU A 132 -5.09 -10.98 9.82
CA LEU A 132 -4.36 -11.24 8.57
C LEU A 132 -4.23 -12.73 8.29
N ASP A 133 -3.86 -13.55 9.27
CA ASP A 133 -3.82 -15.01 9.15
C ASP A 133 -5.19 -15.58 8.76
N TYR A 134 -6.26 -15.10 9.40
CA TYR A 134 -7.62 -15.53 9.12
C TYR A 134 -8.02 -15.24 7.67
N ILE A 135 -7.80 -14.02 7.19
CA ILE A 135 -8.06 -13.65 5.79
C ILE A 135 -7.23 -14.51 4.84
N ARG A 136 -5.92 -14.68 5.12
CA ARG A 136 -4.99 -15.49 4.30
C ARG A 136 -5.47 -16.94 4.16
N ASN A 137 -5.96 -17.55 5.24
CA ASN A 137 -6.45 -18.93 5.25
C ASN A 137 -7.77 -19.09 4.47
N LEU A 138 -8.56 -18.03 4.34
CA LEU A 138 -9.85 -18.05 3.65
C LEU A 138 -9.78 -17.56 2.20
N LEU A 139 -8.62 -17.20 1.67
CA LEU A 139 -8.47 -16.65 0.32
C LEU A 139 -9.06 -17.53 -0.80
N TRP A 140 -9.06 -18.86 -0.64
CA TRP A 140 -9.70 -19.75 -1.61
C TRP A 140 -11.23 -19.60 -1.61
N TRP A 141 -11.83 -19.46 -0.43
CA TRP A 141 -13.27 -19.22 -0.29
C TRP A 141 -13.64 -17.81 -0.75
N LEU A 142 -12.85 -16.80 -0.39
CA LEU A 142 -13.05 -15.40 -0.79
C LEU A 142 -12.98 -15.22 -2.31
N ALA A 143 -12.03 -15.87 -2.99
CA ALA A 143 -11.95 -15.87 -4.46
C ALA A 143 -13.18 -16.49 -5.15
N GLY A 144 -14.02 -17.21 -4.40
CA GLY A 144 -15.27 -17.78 -4.88
C GLY A 144 -16.49 -16.87 -4.74
N ARG A 145 -16.34 -15.64 -4.20
CA ARG A 145 -17.42 -14.68 -3.98
C ARG A 145 -17.46 -13.58 -5.03
N SER A 146 -18.64 -13.00 -5.23
CA SER A 146 -18.90 -11.96 -6.24
C SER A 146 -18.30 -10.59 -5.90
N ASP A 147 -17.89 -10.38 -4.64
CA ASP A 147 -17.29 -9.15 -4.09
C ASP A 147 -15.77 -9.29 -3.88
N PHE A 148 -15.13 -10.24 -4.58
CA PHE A 148 -13.70 -10.49 -4.43
C PHE A 148 -12.83 -9.30 -4.91
N ASP A 149 -13.31 -8.54 -5.89
CA ASP A 149 -12.68 -7.31 -6.38
C ASP A 149 -12.70 -6.19 -5.33
N GLU A 150 -13.81 -6.01 -4.61
CA GLU A 150 -13.89 -5.06 -3.50
C GLU A 150 -12.87 -5.39 -2.40
N LEU A 151 -12.79 -6.67 -1.99
CA LEU A 151 -11.76 -7.14 -1.05
C LEU A 151 -10.35 -6.89 -1.60
N PHE A 152 -10.13 -7.15 -2.89
CA PHE A 152 -8.83 -6.95 -3.52
C PHE A 152 -8.42 -5.48 -3.43
N ASP A 153 -9.33 -4.56 -3.76
CA ASP A 153 -9.08 -3.12 -3.75
C ASP A 153 -8.84 -2.59 -2.33
N ASP A 154 -9.60 -3.04 -1.34
CA ASP A 154 -9.38 -2.69 0.07
C ASP A 154 -7.99 -3.12 0.55
N VAL A 155 -7.59 -4.37 0.27
CA VAL A 155 -6.25 -4.85 0.66
C VAL A 155 -5.15 -4.13 -0.12
N ALA A 156 -5.36 -3.85 -1.41
CA ALA A 156 -4.42 -3.12 -2.24
C ALA A 156 -4.24 -1.66 -1.77
N GLU A 157 -5.31 -1.02 -1.34
CA GLU A 157 -5.27 0.32 -0.74
C GLU A 157 -4.46 0.33 0.56
N LEU A 158 -4.75 -0.60 1.48
CA LEU A 158 -4.01 -0.71 2.74
C LEU A 158 -2.52 -0.99 2.50
N HIS A 159 -2.20 -1.86 1.54
CA HIS A 159 -0.82 -2.14 1.14
C HIS A 159 -0.12 -0.92 0.54
N ARG A 160 -0.78 -0.21 -0.38
CA ARG A 160 -0.26 1.04 -0.96
C ARG A 160 0.02 2.08 0.12
N GLN A 161 -0.90 2.27 1.05
CA GLN A 161 -0.73 3.21 2.16
C GLN A 161 0.47 2.82 3.05
N ALA A 162 0.60 1.53 3.40
CA ALA A 162 1.72 1.04 4.21
C ALA A 162 3.08 1.26 3.51
N ARG A 163 3.12 1.06 2.19
CA ARG A 163 4.29 1.33 1.35
C ARG A 163 4.65 2.82 1.31
N GLU A 164 3.65 3.68 1.15
CA GLU A 164 3.88 5.12 1.12
C GLU A 164 4.41 5.65 2.45
N LEU A 165 3.82 5.20 3.57
CA LEU A 165 4.23 5.58 4.91
C LEU A 165 5.65 5.10 5.25
N SER A 166 6.01 3.89 4.80
CA SER A 166 7.34 3.32 4.98
C SER A 166 8.39 3.88 4.00
N GLY A 167 8.00 4.75 3.06
CA GLY A 167 8.92 5.25 2.03
C GLY A 167 9.34 4.19 1.01
N ASP A 168 8.76 2.98 1.06
CA ASP A 168 8.91 1.94 0.04
C ASP A 168 8.00 2.25 -1.16
N ARG A 169 8.27 3.40 -1.79
CA ARG A 169 7.62 3.74 -3.04
C ARG A 169 8.30 2.93 -4.15
N PRO A 170 7.53 2.24 -5.02
CA PRO A 170 8.12 1.67 -6.22
C PRO A 170 8.79 2.83 -6.96
N GLN A 171 10.08 2.67 -7.26
CA GLN A 171 10.84 3.77 -7.84
C GLN A 171 10.15 4.25 -9.09
N LYS A 172 9.90 5.57 -9.13
CA LYS A 172 9.31 6.21 -10.30
C LYS A 172 10.15 5.78 -11.51
N PRO A 173 9.52 5.31 -12.60
CA PRO A 173 10.26 5.01 -13.80
C PRO A 173 11.09 6.24 -14.16
N LEU A 174 12.36 6.00 -14.46
CA LEU A 174 13.32 7.04 -14.78
C LEU A 174 12.96 7.64 -16.14
N GLY A 175 12.34 6.85 -17.01
CA GLY A 175 11.84 7.33 -18.28
C GLY A 175 11.40 6.20 -19.19
N GLU A 176 11.12 6.57 -20.44
CA GLU A 176 10.89 5.62 -21.52
C GLU A 176 12.21 5.03 -22.02
N CYS A 177 12.15 3.80 -22.49
CA CYS A 177 13.31 3.12 -23.06
C CYS A 177 13.73 3.80 -24.36
N LEU A 178 15.03 4.15 -24.49
CA LEU A 178 15.60 4.77 -25.68
C LEU A 178 15.68 3.83 -26.90
N ASN A 179 15.36 2.54 -26.73
CA ASN A 179 15.27 1.62 -27.86
C ASN A 179 13.97 1.87 -28.63
N VAL A 180 14.09 2.31 -29.89
CA VAL A 180 12.99 2.72 -30.78
C VAL A 180 11.90 1.66 -30.94
N THR A 181 12.24 0.37 -30.81
CA THR A 181 11.29 -0.74 -30.95
C THR A 181 10.73 -1.23 -29.60
N CYS A 182 10.89 -0.47 -28.52
CA CYS A 182 10.54 -0.92 -27.18
C CYS A 182 9.86 0.19 -26.37
N ASP A 183 8.55 0.03 -26.17
CA ASP A 183 7.70 0.93 -25.35
C ASP A 183 7.82 0.66 -23.84
N GLY A 184 8.93 0.06 -23.41
CA GLY A 184 9.16 -0.29 -22.02
C GLY A 184 9.64 0.89 -21.18
N THR A 185 9.34 0.88 -19.88
CA THR A 185 9.87 1.88 -18.95
C THR A 185 11.17 1.42 -18.30
N VAL A 186 12.09 2.37 -18.07
CA VAL A 186 13.37 2.15 -17.41
C VAL A 186 13.22 2.39 -15.91
N ARG A 187 13.72 1.45 -15.10
CA ARG A 187 13.70 1.52 -13.64
C ARG A 187 15.10 1.36 -13.08
N TRP A 188 15.35 1.90 -11.89
CA TRP A 188 16.68 1.84 -11.30
C TRP A 188 16.90 0.44 -10.71
N GLY A 189 18.07 -0.12 -10.96
CA GLY A 189 18.36 -1.52 -10.67
C GLY A 189 18.69 -1.81 -9.20
N GLY A 190 18.94 -0.77 -8.39
CA GLY A 190 19.47 -0.91 -7.03
C GLY A 190 20.86 -0.28 -6.87
N PRO A 191 21.35 -0.13 -5.63
CA PRO A 191 22.74 0.26 -5.39
C PRO A 191 23.70 -0.72 -6.09
N GLY A 192 24.63 -0.19 -6.88
CA GLY A 192 25.61 -0.99 -7.63
C GLY A 192 25.03 -1.78 -8.82
N LYS A 193 23.77 -1.55 -9.20
CA LYS A 193 23.13 -2.16 -10.37
C LYS A 193 22.72 -1.10 -11.39
N PRO A 194 22.95 -1.32 -12.68
CA PRO A 194 22.55 -0.38 -13.72
C PRO A 194 21.01 -0.27 -13.78
N ALA A 195 20.51 0.87 -14.26
CA ALA A 195 19.10 0.99 -14.56
C ALA A 195 18.73 0.04 -15.73
N GLN A 196 17.53 -0.51 -15.75
CA GLN A 196 17.13 -1.51 -16.74
C GLN A 196 15.71 -1.26 -17.26
N CYS A 197 15.51 -1.46 -18.56
CA CYS A 197 14.18 -1.52 -19.15
C CYS A 197 13.44 -2.79 -18.70
N GLY A 198 12.21 -2.64 -18.21
CA GLY A 198 11.38 -3.78 -17.78
C GLY A 198 10.99 -4.75 -18.91
N VAL A 199 11.02 -4.30 -20.16
CA VAL A 199 10.58 -5.07 -21.35
C VAL A 199 11.77 -5.69 -22.09
N CYS A 200 12.59 -4.87 -22.75
CA CYS A 200 13.72 -5.38 -23.55
C CYS A 200 14.97 -5.73 -22.74
N ARG A 201 14.94 -5.52 -21.41
CA ARG A 201 16.07 -5.78 -20.49
C ARG A 201 17.37 -5.03 -20.81
N ARG A 202 17.33 -4.04 -21.70
CA ARG A 202 18.47 -3.14 -21.94
C ARG A 202 18.89 -2.44 -20.65
N THR A 203 20.18 -2.48 -20.36
CA THR A 203 20.80 -1.78 -19.24
C THR A 203 21.22 -0.37 -19.65
N TYR A 204 21.12 0.57 -18.72
CA TYR A 204 21.51 1.96 -18.86
C TYR A 204 22.53 2.27 -17.77
N ASP A 205 23.78 2.44 -18.18
CA ASP A 205 24.92 2.83 -17.35
C ASP A 205 25.69 3.98 -18.01
N GLY A 206 26.56 4.63 -17.24
CA GLY A 206 27.48 5.67 -17.72
C GLY A 206 26.82 6.72 -18.63
N LEU A 207 27.18 6.72 -19.91
CA LEU A 207 26.72 7.73 -20.88
C LEU A 207 25.29 7.48 -21.37
N ASP A 208 24.82 6.22 -21.38
CA ASP A 208 23.43 5.89 -21.72
C ASP A 208 22.47 6.35 -20.61
N TRP A 209 22.95 6.42 -19.36
CA TRP A 209 22.22 7.05 -18.26
C TRP A 209 22.01 8.55 -18.48
N VAL A 210 23.07 9.28 -18.86
CA VAL A 210 22.98 10.73 -19.17
C VAL A 210 22.02 10.98 -20.33
N ARG A 211 22.07 10.15 -21.38
CA ARG A 211 21.13 10.25 -22.51
C ARG A 211 19.69 10.05 -22.10
N LEU A 212 19.44 9.04 -21.24
CA LEU A 212 18.11 8.79 -20.70
C LEU A 212 17.60 9.98 -19.89
N ALA A 213 18.47 10.56 -19.06
CA ALA A 213 18.14 11.73 -18.26
C ALA A 213 17.81 12.96 -19.10
N VAL A 214 18.60 13.25 -20.15
CA VAL A 214 18.32 14.35 -21.08
C VAL A 214 17.02 14.13 -21.84
N ALA A 215 16.77 12.91 -22.33
CA ALA A 215 15.54 12.60 -23.08
C ALA A 215 14.27 12.73 -22.23
N ASN A 216 14.37 12.50 -20.92
CA ASN A 216 13.23 12.49 -19.99
C ASN A 216 13.23 13.68 -19.01
N ASN A 217 14.06 14.70 -19.24
CA ASN A 217 14.22 15.88 -18.36
C ASN A 217 14.45 15.50 -16.88
N LEU A 218 15.28 14.50 -16.62
CA LEU A 218 15.68 14.13 -15.26
C LEU A 218 16.85 14.99 -14.81
N GLU A 219 16.83 15.43 -13.55
CA GLU A 219 18.00 16.04 -12.92
C GLU A 219 19.08 14.96 -12.71
N VAL A 220 20.23 15.14 -13.35
CA VAL A 220 21.41 14.28 -13.14
C VAL A 220 22.19 14.88 -11.97
N ALA A 221 22.15 14.20 -10.82
CA ALA A 221 22.93 14.55 -9.63
C ALA A 221 24.40 14.12 -9.77
#